data_AF-A0A950UK13-F1
#
_entry.id   AF-A0A950UK13-F1
#
_cell.length_a   1.000
_cell.length_b   1.000
_cell.length_c   1.000
_cell.angle_alpha   90.00
_cell.angle_beta   90.00
_cell.angle_gamma   90.00
#
_symmetry.space_group_name_H-M   'P 1'
#
loop_
_entity.id
_entity.type
_entity.pdbx_description
1 polymer ?
#
loop_
_entity_poly.entity_id
_entity_poly.type
_entity_poly.pdbx_seq_one_letter_code
_entity_poly.pdbx_strand_id
1 'polypeptide(L)'
;MGCRRSDRGRAGDGCRVCPSAGGASEAGQPGHGVLRAGGCVVSGRQGCDRAALDGCGLTGDPPTYYLLGLRRAAAGHRPRAGPGDRVRGCGLRSRARLRTRRRLRRGVRAAGRAGPGSAHARLRQGRSSAVPQRPARRRPPRHRHPGANPRRGQLPLLPAVGADVSSDQRGDEPQRWLRCTEHAAQADLQAVLRLVAADRVRCSAKTLRPAASTVAAVAAVLQGGDFYPTEPIAAFAWPLLLQAGGLAQLAGGKLALTTRGQKALAAPAHGTLAQLWRRWISSGLLDEFSRVEAIKGQRAANVLSAVKPRRTQVAAALTGLAPGEWTTVDDLFAAMRKAGHDPVITRTERALWKLYLEDPEYGSLGYDGYHNWELLQGRYTLAVLFEYAAPLGLIDVEYVPPVGARSDYHGNWGADWLDQISRYDGLLAVRLTPLGAYASGTVSTYTPGPAPAPATPVGRLKVLSNHDLVALDELPPAETLLLDAFAVRGNERTWSLTAASLLAALHAGRDLAELHRYLEGAAATPLPDTVATLLADAERRRGQVRDLGPVHLIECADASTAALLTADRGIRTLATRIGERHFAVPADKLAAFRKAALTQGYPLP
;
A
#
# COMPACT_ATOMS: atom_id res chain seq x y z
N MET A 1 21.97 48.75 -5.37
CA MET A 1 22.67 50.05 -5.47
C MET A 1 24.16 49.78 -5.58
N GLY A 2 24.90 50.60 -6.35
CA GLY A 2 26.32 50.38 -6.66
C GLY A 2 26.56 50.53 -8.17
N CYS A 3 27.10 51.68 -8.59
CA CYS A 3 27.16 52.08 -10.00
C CYS A 3 28.54 52.65 -10.38
N ARG A 4 29.07 52.21 -11.54
CA ARG A 4 29.98 52.90 -12.50
C ARG A 4 30.29 51.85 -13.59
N ARG A 5 29.70 51.90 -14.80
CA ARG A 5 29.96 52.80 -15.96
C ARG A 5 31.39 52.76 -16.51
N SER A 6 31.48 52.37 -17.79
CA SER A 6 32.47 52.79 -18.80
C SER A 6 31.81 52.57 -20.19
N ASP A 7 32.24 53.29 -21.22
CA ASP A 7 31.41 53.56 -22.42
C ASP A 7 31.89 52.91 -23.74
N ARG A 8 30.90 52.58 -24.60
CA ARG A 8 30.84 52.65 -26.08
C ARG A 8 32.05 52.26 -26.96
N GLY A 9 31.82 51.27 -27.83
CA GLY A 9 32.41 51.16 -29.18
C GLY A 9 31.32 51.35 -30.26
N ARG A 10 31.70 51.63 -31.53
CA ARG A 10 30.77 51.97 -32.63
C ARG A 10 30.59 50.83 -33.67
N ALA A 11 29.52 50.95 -34.45
CA ALA A 11 29.10 50.01 -35.49
C ALA A 11 29.97 50.02 -36.77
N GLY A 12 29.77 49.00 -37.62
CA GLY A 12 30.17 48.95 -39.03
C GLY A 12 29.22 48.05 -39.82
N ASP A 13 28.87 48.46 -41.05
CA ASP A 13 27.90 47.78 -41.91
C ASP A 13 28.49 46.62 -42.74
N GLY A 14 27.63 45.66 -43.13
CA GLY A 14 27.93 44.57 -44.08
C GLY A 14 26.65 44.05 -44.73
N CYS A 15 26.64 43.78 -46.03
CA CYS A 15 25.40 43.72 -46.82
C CYS A 15 25.31 42.50 -47.77
N ARG A 16 24.08 41.99 -47.98
CA ARG A 16 23.65 40.96 -48.98
C ARG A 16 24.18 39.53 -48.64
N VAL A 17 23.51 38.43 -48.99
CA VAL A 17 22.93 38.02 -50.31
C VAL A 17 21.64 37.19 -50.15
N CYS A 18 20.74 37.26 -51.14
CA CYS A 18 19.65 36.29 -51.37
C CYS A 18 19.90 35.52 -52.68
N PRO A 19 19.48 34.25 -52.76
CA PRO A 19 18.48 33.84 -53.77
C PRO A 19 17.51 32.76 -53.20
N SER A 20 16.41 32.33 -53.85
CA SER A 20 15.65 32.78 -55.04
C SER A 20 14.25 32.13 -55.01
N ALA A 21 13.32 32.56 -55.86
CA ALA A 21 12.01 31.93 -56.07
C ALA A 21 11.73 31.67 -57.56
N GLY A 22 10.83 30.72 -57.85
CA GLY A 22 10.41 30.31 -59.21
C GLY A 22 10.47 28.78 -59.37
N GLY A 23 9.56 28.13 -60.11
CA GLY A 23 8.41 28.62 -60.86
C GLY A 23 7.33 27.54 -61.02
N ALA A 24 6.25 27.83 -61.75
CA ALA A 24 5.07 26.95 -61.86
C ALA A 24 4.89 26.32 -63.25
N SER A 25 4.19 25.20 -63.33
CA SER A 25 3.10 24.92 -64.31
C SER A 25 2.70 23.43 -64.28
N GLU A 26 1.42 23.12 -64.09
CA GLU A 26 0.56 22.62 -65.18
C GLU A 26 -0.90 22.47 -64.71
N ALA A 27 -1.85 22.38 -65.64
CA ALA A 27 -3.29 22.38 -65.38
C ALA A 27 -3.99 21.22 -66.11
N GLY A 28 -4.92 20.55 -65.40
CA GLY A 28 -5.75 19.47 -65.94
C GLY A 28 -7.24 19.72 -65.65
N GLN A 29 -8.10 19.50 -66.65
CA GLN A 29 -9.52 19.84 -66.61
C GLN A 29 -10.39 18.73 -65.98
N PRO A 30 -11.47 19.08 -65.26
CA PRO A 30 -12.61 18.18 -65.03
C PRO A 30 -13.74 18.44 -66.05
N GLY A 31 -14.23 17.39 -66.71
CA GLY A 31 -15.38 17.45 -67.64
C GLY A 31 -16.76 17.33 -66.97
N HIS A 32 -17.82 17.73 -67.68
CA HIS A 32 -19.22 17.67 -67.24
C HIS A 32 -19.80 16.23 -67.20
N GLY A 33 -20.89 15.98 -66.44
CA GLY A 33 -21.50 14.62 -66.40
C GLY A 33 -22.91 14.34 -65.84
N VAL A 34 -23.62 15.28 -65.18
CA VAL A 34 -25.10 15.27 -64.89
C VAL A 34 -25.79 14.01 -64.27
N LEU A 35 -26.42 14.16 -63.09
CA LEU A 35 -27.82 13.74 -62.71
C LEU A 35 -28.00 13.90 -61.17
N ARG A 36 -28.86 14.80 -60.66
CA ARG A 36 -30.26 14.59 -60.18
C ARG A 36 -30.47 13.52 -59.07
N ALA A 37 -31.22 13.76 -57.98
CA ALA A 37 -31.82 15.01 -57.44
C ALA A 37 -32.37 14.87 -55.99
N GLY A 38 -32.37 15.98 -55.23
CA GLY A 38 -33.31 16.31 -54.12
C GLY A 38 -33.11 15.58 -52.76
N GLY A 39 -33.42 16.17 -51.60
CA GLY A 39 -33.91 17.52 -51.22
C GLY A 39 -34.59 17.47 -49.83
N CYS A 40 -34.82 18.54 -49.06
CA CYS A 40 -34.39 19.95 -49.10
C CYS A 40 -34.54 20.57 -47.67
N VAL A 41 -34.10 21.81 -47.43
CA VAL A 41 -34.12 22.48 -46.10
C VAL A 41 -35.01 23.75 -46.08
N VAL A 42 -35.86 23.84 -45.05
CA VAL A 42 -36.47 25.02 -44.37
C VAL A 42 -36.38 26.42 -45.02
N SER A 43 -37.52 27.14 -45.17
CA SER A 43 -37.70 28.55 -44.73
C SER A 43 -39.11 29.15 -45.03
N GLY A 44 -39.48 30.26 -44.35
CA GLY A 44 -40.77 30.98 -44.46
C GLY A 44 -41.49 31.07 -43.09
N ARG A 45 -41.47 32.13 -42.23
CA ARG A 45 -41.60 33.62 -42.29
C ARG A 45 -43.06 34.14 -42.35
N GLN A 46 -43.33 35.22 -41.58
CA GLN A 46 -44.62 35.94 -41.37
C GLN A 46 -45.67 35.21 -40.49
N GLY A 47 -46.55 35.87 -39.72
CA GLY A 47 -46.53 37.29 -39.30
C GLY A 47 -47.89 37.90 -38.83
N CYS A 48 -48.02 38.19 -37.53
CA CYS A 48 -48.99 39.11 -36.87
C CYS A 48 -50.48 38.72 -36.64
N ASP A 49 -51.05 39.41 -35.63
CA ASP A 49 -52.47 39.66 -35.26
C ASP A 49 -53.39 38.51 -34.75
N ARG A 50 -54.47 38.75 -33.96
CA ARG A 50 -54.71 39.67 -32.80
C ARG A 50 -56.07 39.37 -32.12
N ALA A 51 -56.13 39.35 -30.77
CA ALA A 51 -57.36 39.43 -29.93
C ALA A 51 -58.45 38.33 -30.11
N ALA A 52 -59.55 38.23 -29.32
CA ALA A 52 -59.77 38.31 -27.86
C ALA A 52 -61.21 37.81 -27.48
N LEU A 53 -61.52 37.76 -26.17
CA LEU A 53 -62.85 37.71 -25.49
C LEU A 53 -63.57 36.35 -25.21
N ASP A 54 -64.12 36.29 -23.97
CA ASP A 54 -65.33 35.64 -23.42
C ASP A 54 -65.59 34.10 -23.58
N GLY A 55 -66.35 33.40 -22.70
CA GLY A 55 -66.91 33.75 -21.38
C GLY A 55 -68.04 32.78 -20.89
N CYS A 56 -68.04 32.38 -19.59
CA CYS A 56 -69.06 31.57 -18.87
C CYS A 56 -69.29 30.08 -19.30
N GLY A 57 -69.76 29.14 -18.46
CA GLY A 57 -69.95 29.11 -16.99
C GLY A 57 -70.82 27.91 -16.48
N LEU A 58 -70.68 27.52 -15.19
CA LEU A 58 -71.53 26.57 -14.39
C LEU A 58 -71.45 25.05 -14.76
N THR A 59 -71.68 24.04 -13.89
CA THR A 59 -72.06 23.90 -12.45
C THR A 59 -71.57 22.52 -11.88
N GLY A 60 -71.46 22.34 -10.54
CA GLY A 60 -71.41 21.00 -9.90
C GLY A 60 -70.60 20.89 -8.59
N ASP A 61 -71.24 20.44 -7.49
CA ASP A 61 -70.69 20.40 -6.11
C ASP A 61 -69.72 19.22 -5.80
N PRO A 62 -68.94 19.34 -4.71
CA PRO A 62 -69.00 18.31 -3.67
C PRO A 62 -69.13 18.88 -2.22
N PRO A 63 -69.75 18.13 -1.27
CA PRO A 63 -70.10 18.65 0.06
C PRO A 63 -68.99 18.61 1.13
N THR A 64 -69.15 19.49 2.13
CA THR A 64 -68.24 19.76 3.27
C THR A 64 -68.55 18.92 4.52
N TYR A 65 -67.57 18.76 5.44
CA TYR A 65 -67.62 19.09 6.89
C TYR A 65 -66.22 18.77 7.52
N TYR A 66 -65.47 19.75 8.05
CA TYR A 66 -65.38 20.18 9.48
C TYR A 66 -64.81 19.11 10.44
N LEU A 67 -63.93 19.33 11.42
CA LEU A 67 -63.03 20.41 11.93
C LEU A 67 -61.96 19.69 12.83
N LEU A 68 -60.97 20.21 13.59
CA LEU A 68 -60.34 21.49 14.02
C LEU A 68 -58.90 21.07 14.52
N GLY A 69 -57.84 21.86 14.73
CA GLY A 69 -57.46 23.25 14.51
C GLY A 69 -55.91 23.37 14.55
N LEU A 70 -55.28 24.40 13.95
CA LEU A 70 -54.83 25.64 14.63
C LEU A 70 -53.93 25.39 15.86
N ARG A 71 -52.67 25.84 15.97
CA ARG A 71 -51.85 26.93 15.35
C ARG A 71 -50.35 26.52 15.42
N ARG A 72 -49.37 26.83 14.55
CA ARG A 72 -48.94 28.00 13.72
C ARG A 72 -48.60 29.28 14.53
N ALA A 73 -47.46 29.97 14.35
CA ALA A 73 -46.29 29.77 13.47
C ALA A 73 -45.06 30.58 13.96
N ALA A 74 -43.95 30.52 13.19
CA ALA A 74 -43.05 31.60 12.72
C ALA A 74 -43.07 33.02 13.38
N ALA A 75 -42.04 33.87 13.29
CA ALA A 75 -40.60 33.83 12.93
C ALA A 75 -40.04 35.26 13.12
N GLY A 76 -38.72 35.49 13.14
CA GLY A 76 -38.18 36.86 13.32
C GLY A 76 -36.69 37.04 13.01
N HIS A 77 -36.29 38.28 12.72
CA HIS A 77 -34.93 38.67 12.32
C HIS A 77 -34.11 39.37 13.44
N ARG A 78 -32.82 39.57 13.15
CA ARG A 78 -31.80 40.36 13.88
C ARG A 78 -32.21 41.85 14.04
N PRO A 79 -31.56 42.72 14.88
CA PRO A 79 -30.12 42.74 15.18
C PRO A 79 -29.59 43.28 16.55
N ARG A 80 -28.24 43.22 16.69
CA ARG A 80 -27.29 44.08 17.46
C ARG A 80 -27.68 44.69 18.83
N ALA A 81 -26.95 44.28 19.89
CA ALA A 81 -26.22 45.18 20.83
C ALA A 81 -25.34 44.38 21.82
N GLY A 82 -24.41 45.06 22.50
CA GLY A 82 -23.74 44.67 23.77
C GLY A 82 -23.61 45.92 24.65
N PRO A 83 -22.70 46.02 25.66
CA PRO A 83 -21.73 45.04 26.17
C PRO A 83 -21.75 44.91 27.73
N GLY A 84 -20.79 44.14 28.30
CA GLY A 84 -20.47 44.14 29.75
C GLY A 84 -21.29 43.16 30.63
N ASP A 85 -20.91 42.88 31.89
CA ASP A 85 -19.64 43.14 32.60
C ASP A 85 -19.56 42.24 33.87
N ARG A 86 -18.35 41.79 34.28
CA ARG A 86 -17.97 41.32 35.67
C ARG A 86 -18.76 40.13 36.32
N VAL A 87 -18.31 39.45 37.40
CA VAL A 87 -16.96 39.10 37.93
C VAL A 87 -17.04 37.90 38.92
N ARG A 88 -15.94 37.11 39.05
CA ARG A 88 -15.67 36.07 40.10
C ARG A 88 -16.63 34.85 40.14
N GLY A 89 -16.23 33.70 40.71
CA GLY A 89 -14.96 33.35 41.36
C GLY A 89 -14.67 31.84 41.35
N CYS A 90 -13.43 31.45 41.65
CA CYS A 90 -12.98 30.05 41.61
C CYS A 90 -13.35 29.26 42.87
N GLY A 91 -14.03 28.12 42.71
CA GLY A 91 -14.23 27.10 43.75
C GLY A 91 -13.16 26.00 43.73
N LEU A 92 -12.86 25.38 44.88
CA LEU A 92 -11.74 24.46 45.05
C LEU A 92 -12.05 22.99 44.69
N ARG A 93 -11.11 22.39 43.93
CA ARG A 93 -10.61 21.00 43.99
C ARG A 93 -11.55 19.87 44.49
N SER A 94 -11.85 18.92 43.59
CA SER A 94 -12.33 17.57 43.94
C SER A 94 -11.41 16.48 43.37
N ARG A 95 -10.90 15.57 44.22
CA ARG A 95 -10.11 14.39 43.82
C ARG A 95 -10.99 13.12 43.80
N ALA A 96 -11.11 12.46 42.65
CA ALA A 96 -11.58 11.07 42.54
C ALA A 96 -10.39 10.20 42.07
N ARG A 97 -9.79 9.35 42.91
CA ARG A 97 -10.28 8.04 43.42
C ARG A 97 -10.39 6.95 42.35
N LEU A 98 -9.24 6.36 42.01
CA LEU A 98 -9.13 4.99 41.53
C LEU A 98 -9.81 4.01 42.50
N ARG A 99 -10.62 3.07 41.99
CA ARG A 99 -10.92 1.80 42.68
C ARG A 99 -11.00 0.64 41.69
N THR A 100 -10.16 -0.36 41.92
CA THR A 100 -10.18 -1.67 41.26
C THR A 100 -11.46 -2.44 41.55
N ARG A 101 -11.98 -3.21 40.58
CA ARG A 101 -13.00 -4.24 40.83
C ARG A 101 -12.38 -5.64 40.88
N ARG A 102 -12.77 -6.42 41.88
CA ARG A 102 -12.29 -7.76 42.20
C ARG A 102 -13.47 -8.74 42.08
N ARG A 103 -13.34 -9.81 41.29
CA ARG A 103 -14.18 -11.02 41.34
C ARG A 103 -13.24 -12.22 41.31
N LEU A 104 -13.13 -12.98 42.40
CA LEU A 104 -14.07 -14.03 42.82
C LEU A 104 -14.18 -15.17 41.82
N ARG A 105 -13.37 -16.22 42.05
CA ARG A 105 -13.70 -17.61 41.74
C ARG A 105 -13.58 -18.42 43.03
N ARG A 106 -14.64 -19.14 43.39
CA ARG A 106 -14.53 -20.41 44.14
C ARG A 106 -14.02 -21.48 43.14
N GLY A 107 -13.37 -22.56 43.52
CA GLY A 107 -13.06 -23.03 44.87
C GLY A 107 -13.59 -24.46 45.07
N VAL A 108 -12.80 -25.45 44.66
CA VAL A 108 -13.01 -26.88 44.93
C VAL A 108 -11.69 -27.44 45.47
N ARG A 109 -11.75 -28.34 46.45
CA ARG A 109 -10.58 -29.02 47.05
C ARG A 109 -10.57 -30.49 46.62
N ALA A 110 -9.37 -31.02 46.42
CA ALA A 110 -9.02 -32.42 46.69
C ALA A 110 -7.69 -32.40 47.47
N ALA A 111 -7.41 -33.42 48.28
CA ALA A 111 -6.28 -33.43 49.22
C ALA A 111 -5.41 -34.69 49.07
N GLY A 112 -4.10 -34.55 49.27
CA GLY A 112 -3.14 -35.65 49.18
C GLY A 112 -1.85 -35.36 49.95
N ARG A 113 -1.59 -36.21 50.96
CA ARG A 113 -0.39 -36.32 51.82
C ARG A 113 0.89 -36.62 51.00
N ALA A 114 2.13 -36.49 51.49
CA ALA A 114 2.75 -35.79 52.64
C ALA A 114 4.29 -35.99 52.56
N GLY A 115 5.07 -35.41 53.48
CA GLY A 115 6.48 -35.81 53.71
C GLY A 115 7.51 -34.66 53.59
N PRO A 116 8.50 -34.51 54.50
CA PRO A 116 9.35 -33.31 54.55
C PRO A 116 10.86 -33.56 54.34
N GLY A 117 11.61 -32.47 54.13
CA GLY A 117 13.07 -32.41 54.25
C GLY A 117 13.55 -31.02 54.69
N SER A 118 14.17 -30.94 55.87
CA SER A 118 14.82 -29.73 56.42
C SER A 118 16.07 -29.37 55.59
N ALA A 119 16.28 -28.14 55.13
CA ALA A 119 16.49 -26.90 55.88
C ALA A 119 17.82 -26.85 56.66
N HIS A 120 18.72 -25.95 56.26
CA HIS A 120 19.62 -25.25 57.17
C HIS A 120 20.00 -23.87 56.61
N ALA A 121 20.35 -22.94 57.48
CA ALA A 121 20.71 -21.54 57.17
C ALA A 121 21.80 -21.05 58.14
N ARG A 122 22.18 -19.75 58.04
CA ARG A 122 23.24 -19.02 58.80
C ARG A 122 24.63 -19.13 58.16
N LEU A 123 25.55 -18.15 58.26
CA LEU A 123 25.46 -16.77 58.78
C LEU A 123 26.50 -15.82 58.12
N ARG A 124 26.50 -14.54 58.51
CA ARG A 124 27.41 -13.47 58.05
C ARG A 124 28.85 -13.61 58.58
N GLN A 125 29.83 -13.21 57.75
CA GLN A 125 30.98 -12.34 58.06
C GLN A 125 31.79 -12.05 56.77
N GLY A 126 32.54 -10.95 56.59
CA GLY A 126 32.40 -9.66 57.26
C GLY A 126 33.67 -8.88 57.67
N ARG A 127 34.65 -8.58 56.80
CA ARG A 127 35.55 -7.40 56.97
C ARG A 127 36.53 -7.07 55.82
N SER A 128 36.99 -5.82 55.88
CA SER A 128 38.24 -5.22 55.38
C SER A 128 38.51 -4.98 53.89
N SER A 129 38.88 -3.72 53.63
CA SER A 129 39.49 -3.18 52.42
C SER A 129 40.97 -3.57 52.28
N ALA A 130 41.45 -3.70 51.04
CA ALA A 130 42.86 -3.53 50.69
C ALA A 130 42.96 -2.94 49.28
N VAL A 131 43.82 -1.94 49.07
CA VAL A 131 44.10 -1.34 47.76
C VAL A 131 45.45 -1.83 47.25
N PRO A 132 45.54 -2.44 46.07
CA PRO A 132 46.78 -2.56 45.30
C PRO A 132 46.87 -1.46 44.25
N GLN A 133 48.07 -0.95 44.01
CA GLN A 133 48.36 0.11 43.02
C GLN A 133 48.59 -0.47 41.61
N ARG A 134 48.56 0.39 40.59
CA ARG A 134 48.92 0.04 39.20
C ARG A 134 50.39 -0.41 39.07
N PRO A 135 50.70 -1.55 38.43
CA PRO A 135 51.97 -1.73 37.73
C PRO A 135 51.87 -1.19 36.29
N ALA A 136 52.98 -0.70 35.74
CA ALA A 136 53.03 -0.13 34.38
C ALA A 136 53.61 -1.11 33.34
N ARG A 137 53.05 -1.06 32.12
CA ARG A 137 53.62 -1.45 30.81
C ARG A 137 54.75 -2.52 30.80
N ARG A 138 54.41 -3.74 30.35
CA ARG A 138 55.30 -4.56 29.50
C ARG A 138 54.52 -5.12 28.31
N ARG A 139 55.12 -5.13 27.12
CA ARG A 139 54.57 -5.80 25.92
C ARG A 139 54.81 -7.32 26.02
N PRO A 140 53.82 -8.18 25.74
CA PRO A 140 54.08 -9.59 25.43
C PRO A 140 54.63 -9.75 23.99
N PRO A 141 55.34 -10.85 23.69
CA PRO A 141 55.91 -11.10 22.36
C PRO A 141 54.89 -11.65 21.36
N ARG A 142 55.26 -11.62 20.06
CA ARG A 142 54.50 -12.27 18.98
C ARG A 142 54.61 -13.80 19.11
N HIS A 143 53.50 -14.48 19.33
CA HIS A 143 53.41 -15.94 19.17
C HIS A 143 52.89 -16.31 17.76
N ARG A 144 53.33 -17.46 17.24
CA ARG A 144 53.04 -17.96 15.88
C ARG A 144 52.49 -19.38 15.95
N HIS A 145 51.32 -19.60 15.34
CA HIS A 145 50.76 -20.92 14.93
C HIS A 145 50.42 -21.90 16.09
N PRO A 146 49.76 -23.05 15.83
CA PRO A 146 49.11 -23.51 14.59
C PRO A 146 47.58 -23.75 14.73
N GLY A 147 46.91 -24.27 13.69
CA GLY A 147 45.61 -24.95 13.86
C GLY A 147 44.43 -24.58 12.96
N ALA A 148 44.63 -24.40 11.64
CA ALA A 148 43.49 -24.38 10.71
C ALA A 148 42.99 -25.81 10.44
N ASN A 149 41.67 -26.03 10.48
CA ASN A 149 41.05 -27.34 10.26
C ASN A 149 39.95 -27.26 9.19
N PRO A 150 40.22 -27.67 7.92
CA PRO A 150 39.32 -27.42 6.80
C PRO A 150 38.14 -28.40 6.77
N ARG A 151 36.91 -27.87 6.64
CA ARG A 151 35.74 -28.70 6.31
C ARG A 151 35.70 -28.96 4.80
N ARG A 152 35.66 -30.25 4.43
CA ARG A 152 35.48 -30.75 3.05
C ARG A 152 34.22 -30.15 2.41
N GLY A 153 34.25 -29.81 1.13
CA GLY A 153 33.02 -29.33 0.46
C GLY A 153 33.04 -28.96 -1.03
N GLN A 154 34.18 -28.86 -1.72
CA GLN A 154 34.23 -28.51 -3.15
C GLN A 154 35.40 -29.21 -3.86
N LEU A 155 35.19 -29.66 -5.11
CA LEU A 155 36.25 -30.13 -6.00
C LEU A 155 36.75 -28.96 -6.86
N PRO A 156 38.06 -28.86 -7.15
CA PRO A 156 38.56 -27.93 -8.15
C PRO A 156 38.26 -28.48 -9.56
N LEU A 157 37.66 -27.66 -10.42
CA LEU A 157 37.65 -27.88 -11.86
C LEU A 157 38.98 -27.36 -12.44
N LEU A 158 39.62 -28.14 -13.30
CA LEU A 158 40.80 -27.72 -14.06
C LEU A 158 40.39 -26.84 -15.25
N PRO A 159 41.24 -25.87 -15.66
CA PRO A 159 40.89 -24.89 -16.68
C PRO A 159 40.91 -25.47 -18.11
N ALA A 160 39.96 -25.02 -18.94
CA ALA A 160 40.00 -25.24 -20.38
C ALA A 160 40.85 -24.17 -21.08
N VAL A 161 41.59 -24.60 -22.10
CA VAL A 161 42.64 -23.87 -22.82
C VAL A 161 42.13 -22.60 -23.54
N GLY A 162 42.83 -21.49 -23.31
CA GLY A 162 43.32 -20.57 -24.35
C GLY A 162 42.33 -19.82 -25.26
N ALA A 163 42.15 -18.53 -24.96
CA ALA A 163 41.88 -17.48 -25.93
C ALA A 163 42.67 -16.21 -25.52
N ASP A 164 43.06 -15.36 -26.48
CA ASP A 164 44.10 -14.36 -26.26
C ASP A 164 43.72 -13.24 -25.27
N VAL A 165 44.59 -13.05 -24.27
CA VAL A 165 44.51 -11.91 -23.33
C VAL A 165 45.19 -10.69 -23.95
N SER A 166 44.46 -9.98 -24.82
CA SER A 166 44.80 -8.60 -25.15
C SER A 166 44.47 -7.73 -23.93
N SER A 167 45.51 -7.27 -23.21
CA SER A 167 45.37 -6.56 -21.94
C SER A 167 44.89 -5.11 -22.13
N ASP A 168 43.58 -4.92 -22.26
CA ASP A 168 42.94 -3.60 -22.29
C ASP A 168 42.44 -3.22 -20.88
N GLN A 169 43.24 -2.44 -20.15
CA GLN A 169 42.91 -1.95 -18.79
C GLN A 169 41.88 -0.81 -18.84
N ARG A 170 40.62 -1.14 -19.18
CA ARG A 170 39.49 -0.26 -18.87
C ARG A 170 39.15 -0.42 -17.40
N GLY A 171 38.99 0.70 -16.69
CA GLY A 171 38.67 0.70 -15.27
C GLY A 171 37.34 0.00 -14.99
N ASP A 172 37.33 -0.83 -13.95
CA ASP A 172 36.17 -1.58 -13.48
C ASP A 172 35.21 -0.64 -12.73
N GLU A 173 34.54 0.27 -13.46
CA GLU A 173 33.50 1.12 -12.88
C GLU A 173 32.32 0.24 -12.43
N PRO A 174 31.89 0.32 -11.15
CA PRO A 174 30.85 -0.56 -10.62
C PRO A 174 29.54 -0.36 -11.39
N GLN A 175 28.91 -1.47 -11.79
CA GLN A 175 27.73 -1.46 -12.63
C GLN A 175 26.61 -0.61 -12.01
N ARG A 176 26.32 0.53 -12.64
CA ARG A 176 25.25 1.44 -12.22
C ARG A 176 23.93 1.06 -12.88
N TRP A 177 22.86 1.13 -12.11
CA TRP A 177 21.50 0.91 -12.57
C TRP A 177 20.64 2.15 -12.33
N LEU A 178 19.97 2.59 -13.39
CA LEU A 178 18.96 3.65 -13.36
C LEU A 178 17.58 3.01 -13.44
N ARG A 179 16.70 3.25 -12.46
CA ARG A 179 15.36 2.66 -12.43
C ARG A 179 14.27 3.72 -12.23
N CYS A 180 13.51 3.95 -13.29
CA CYS A 180 12.27 4.72 -13.24
C CYS A 180 11.16 3.90 -12.57
N THR A 181 10.50 4.43 -11.55
CA THR A 181 9.59 3.67 -10.68
C THR A 181 8.12 4.04 -10.83
N GLU A 182 7.79 5.27 -11.25
CA GLU A 182 6.41 5.80 -11.29
C GLU A 182 5.41 4.87 -11.99
N HIS A 183 5.79 4.35 -13.16
CA HIS A 183 4.94 3.49 -13.98
C HIS A 183 4.98 2.03 -13.52
N ALA A 184 6.16 1.52 -13.13
CA ALA A 184 6.32 0.17 -12.60
C ALA A 184 5.51 -0.04 -11.31
N ALA A 185 5.54 0.91 -10.37
CA ALA A 185 4.79 0.83 -9.11
C ALA A 185 3.27 0.74 -9.30
N GLN A 186 2.74 1.27 -10.42
CA GLN A 186 1.31 1.17 -10.74
C GLN A 186 0.93 -0.21 -11.28
N ALA A 187 1.83 -0.87 -12.02
CA ALA A 187 1.67 -2.28 -12.43
C ALA A 187 1.91 -3.24 -11.25
N ASP A 188 2.97 -3.02 -10.48
CA ASP A 188 3.35 -3.80 -9.28
C ASP A 188 2.22 -3.83 -8.25
N LEU A 189 1.57 -2.68 -7.99
CA LEU A 189 0.40 -2.62 -7.10
C LEU A 189 -0.67 -3.63 -7.53
N GLN A 190 -0.97 -3.72 -8.82
CA GLN A 190 -1.98 -4.64 -9.36
C GLN A 190 -1.49 -6.09 -9.32
N ALA A 191 -0.24 -6.36 -9.69
CA ALA A 191 0.38 -7.67 -9.56
C ALA A 191 0.32 -8.22 -8.13
N VAL A 192 0.74 -7.42 -7.14
CA VAL A 192 0.77 -7.85 -5.73
C VAL A 192 -0.63 -7.94 -5.14
N LEU A 193 -1.57 -7.02 -5.47
CA LEU A 193 -2.98 -7.15 -5.05
C LEU A 193 -3.61 -8.44 -5.61
N ARG A 194 -3.35 -8.79 -6.88
CA ARG A 194 -3.82 -10.04 -7.49
C ARG A 194 -3.15 -11.27 -6.86
N LEU A 195 -1.85 -11.21 -6.52
CA LEU A 195 -1.13 -12.28 -5.82
C LEU A 195 -1.67 -12.52 -4.39
N VAL A 196 -2.04 -11.46 -3.65
CA VAL A 196 -2.74 -11.55 -2.36
C VAL A 196 -4.14 -12.15 -2.56
N ALA A 197 -4.89 -11.71 -3.57
CA ALA A 197 -6.22 -12.23 -3.89
C ALA A 197 -6.21 -13.66 -4.48
N ALA A 198 -5.04 -14.19 -4.85
CA ALA A 198 -4.80 -15.59 -5.20
C ALA A 198 -4.33 -16.43 -4.00
N ASP A 199 -4.34 -15.85 -2.78
CA ASP A 199 -4.07 -16.56 -1.52
C ASP A 199 -2.64 -17.15 -1.43
N ARG A 200 -1.71 -16.60 -2.24
CA ARG A 200 -0.29 -17.01 -2.40
C ARG A 200 0.67 -16.27 -1.45
N VAL A 201 0.22 -15.22 -0.79
CA VAL A 201 1.05 -14.33 0.06
C VAL A 201 0.96 -14.74 1.54
N ARG A 202 2.08 -15.11 2.15
CA ARG A 202 2.17 -15.52 3.58
C ARG A 202 3.06 -14.60 4.41
N CYS A 203 2.60 -14.25 5.60
CA CYS A 203 3.32 -13.38 6.54
C CYS A 203 3.31 -13.97 7.96
N SER A 204 4.33 -13.64 8.75
CA SER A 204 4.47 -14.13 10.13
C SER A 204 3.42 -13.52 11.05
N ALA A 205 2.69 -14.35 11.80
CA ALA A 205 1.72 -13.89 12.80
C ALA A 205 2.35 -13.09 13.96
N LYS A 206 3.67 -13.20 14.19
CA LYS A 206 4.38 -12.49 15.27
C LYS A 206 4.99 -11.16 14.82
N THR A 207 5.46 -11.06 13.57
CA THR A 207 6.23 -9.91 13.09
C THR A 207 5.64 -9.22 11.88
N LEU A 208 4.55 -9.77 11.31
CA LEU A 208 3.89 -9.31 10.07
C LEU A 208 4.79 -9.26 8.82
N ARG A 209 6.07 -9.64 8.94
CA ARG A 209 7.05 -9.76 7.86
C ARG A 209 6.68 -10.90 6.90
N PRO A 210 6.91 -10.75 5.58
CA PRO A 210 6.71 -11.84 4.62
C PRO A 210 7.66 -13.01 4.88
N ALA A 211 7.22 -14.22 4.54
CA ALA A 211 8.09 -15.40 4.48
C ALA A 211 9.01 -15.34 3.25
N ALA A 212 10.13 -16.07 3.25
CA ALA A 212 11.06 -16.10 2.11
C ALA A 212 10.38 -16.53 0.80
N SER A 213 9.48 -17.52 0.86
CA SER A 213 8.64 -17.93 -0.28
C SER A 213 7.73 -16.82 -0.80
N THR A 214 7.27 -15.93 0.09
CA THR A 214 6.44 -14.77 -0.26
C THR A 214 7.28 -13.70 -0.94
N VAL A 215 8.51 -13.44 -0.45
CA VAL A 215 9.44 -12.50 -1.09
C VAL A 215 9.79 -12.99 -2.50
N ALA A 216 10.10 -14.28 -2.68
CA ALA A 216 10.33 -14.84 -4.01
C ALA A 216 9.09 -14.74 -4.93
N ALA A 217 7.90 -15.08 -4.41
CA ALA A 217 6.65 -14.99 -5.17
C ALA A 217 6.24 -13.55 -5.54
N VAL A 218 6.62 -12.55 -4.73
CA VAL A 218 6.42 -11.13 -5.07
C VAL A 218 7.47 -10.67 -6.07
N ALA A 219 8.76 -10.98 -5.87
CA ALA A 219 9.84 -10.57 -6.78
C ALA A 219 9.61 -11.07 -8.22
N ALA A 220 9.08 -12.28 -8.37
CA ALA A 220 8.71 -12.87 -9.66
C ALA A 220 7.52 -12.20 -10.37
N VAL A 221 6.83 -11.25 -9.74
CA VAL A 221 5.69 -10.51 -10.34
C VAL A 221 5.89 -8.99 -10.40
N LEU A 222 7.06 -8.48 -9.98
CA LEU A 222 7.41 -7.06 -10.11
C LEU A 222 7.92 -6.73 -11.51
N GLN A 223 7.52 -5.59 -12.05
CA GLN A 223 7.98 -5.09 -13.34
C GLN A 223 9.47 -4.70 -13.26
N GLY A 224 10.32 -5.53 -13.84
CA GLY A 224 11.78 -5.43 -13.72
C GLY A 224 12.37 -6.10 -12.47
N GLY A 225 11.63 -7.02 -11.82
CA GLY A 225 12.11 -7.76 -10.64
C GLY A 225 12.30 -6.90 -9.39
N ASP A 226 13.11 -7.36 -8.43
CA ASP A 226 13.57 -6.52 -7.31
C ASP A 226 14.78 -5.64 -7.72
N PHE A 227 15.28 -4.78 -6.84
CA PHE A 227 16.49 -3.98 -7.09
C PHE A 227 17.78 -4.82 -7.03
N TYR A 228 17.83 -5.81 -6.13
CA TYR A 228 18.95 -6.77 -6.04
C TYR A 228 18.43 -8.21 -6.06
N PRO A 229 19.11 -9.15 -6.74
CA PRO A 229 18.67 -10.54 -6.83
C PRO A 229 18.84 -11.33 -5.52
N THR A 230 19.89 -11.02 -4.75
CA THR A 230 20.29 -11.73 -3.52
C THR A 230 19.74 -11.09 -2.24
N GLU A 231 19.59 -9.77 -2.22
CA GLU A 231 19.08 -9.00 -1.08
C GLU A 231 17.79 -8.23 -1.42
N PRO A 232 16.64 -8.91 -1.62
CA PRO A 232 15.36 -8.26 -1.92
C PRO A 232 14.99 -7.07 -1.04
N ILE A 233 14.49 -6.01 -1.68
CA ILE A 233 14.07 -4.74 -1.09
C ILE A 233 12.58 -4.54 -1.40
N ALA A 234 12.22 -4.40 -2.67
CA ALA A 234 10.85 -4.11 -3.10
C ALA A 234 9.88 -5.24 -2.75
N ALA A 235 10.29 -6.50 -2.96
CA ALA A 235 9.46 -7.67 -2.68
C ALA A 235 9.31 -7.98 -1.19
N PHE A 236 10.20 -7.47 -0.34
CA PHE A 236 10.03 -7.47 1.11
C PHE A 236 9.05 -6.37 1.56
N ALA A 237 9.14 -5.18 0.95
CA ALA A 237 8.34 -4.01 1.29
C ALA A 237 6.85 -4.17 0.94
N TRP A 238 6.54 -4.66 -0.25
CA TRP A 238 5.17 -4.72 -0.79
C TRP A 238 4.13 -5.36 0.17
N PRO A 239 4.37 -6.55 0.77
CA PRO A 239 3.48 -7.12 1.77
C PRO A 239 3.31 -6.27 3.04
N LEU A 240 4.31 -5.47 3.44
CA LEU A 240 4.23 -4.56 4.59
C LEU A 240 3.42 -3.30 4.24
N LEU A 241 3.62 -2.76 3.04
CA LEU A 241 2.90 -1.61 2.50
C LEU A 241 1.40 -1.90 2.40
N LEU A 242 1.00 -3.06 1.86
CA LEU A 242 -0.42 -3.43 1.76
C LEU A 242 -1.08 -3.63 3.13
N GLN A 243 -0.35 -4.15 4.12
CA GLN A 243 -0.84 -4.29 5.51
C GLN A 243 -0.98 -2.93 6.20
N ALA A 244 0.05 -2.08 6.17
CA ALA A 244 0.00 -0.72 6.73
C ALA A 244 -1.06 0.15 6.03
N GLY A 245 -1.25 -0.05 4.72
CA GLY A 245 -2.31 0.55 3.91
C GLY A 245 -3.72 0.10 4.28
N GLY A 246 -3.88 -1.02 5.00
CA GLY A 246 -5.17 -1.67 5.25
C GLY A 246 -5.83 -2.21 3.98
N LEU A 247 -5.04 -2.51 2.94
CA LEU A 247 -5.51 -3.15 1.71
C LEU A 247 -5.53 -4.68 1.87
N ALA A 248 -4.56 -5.22 2.63
CA ALA A 248 -4.52 -6.62 3.03
C ALA A 248 -4.49 -6.74 4.57
N GLN A 249 -4.97 -7.86 5.09
CA GLN A 249 -4.90 -8.21 6.51
C GLN A 249 -4.53 -9.68 6.69
N LEU A 250 -3.94 -10.02 7.85
CA LEU A 250 -3.52 -11.41 8.12
C LEU A 250 -4.71 -12.28 8.56
N ALA A 251 -4.96 -13.35 7.83
CA ALA A 251 -5.95 -14.38 8.15
C ALA A 251 -5.27 -15.77 8.05
N GLY A 252 -5.23 -16.53 9.14
CA GLY A 252 -4.63 -17.89 9.15
C GLY A 252 -3.14 -17.96 8.74
N GLY A 253 -2.39 -16.86 8.84
CA GLY A 253 -0.99 -16.78 8.36
C GLY A 253 -0.83 -16.48 6.86
N LYS A 254 -1.93 -16.34 6.12
CA LYS A 254 -1.96 -15.72 4.78
C LYS A 254 -2.32 -14.24 4.90
N LEU A 255 -1.97 -13.45 3.90
CA LEU A 255 -2.62 -12.17 3.67
C LEU A 255 -3.84 -12.37 2.77
N ALA A 256 -4.97 -11.81 3.17
CA ALA A 256 -6.20 -11.72 2.38
C ALA A 256 -6.55 -10.24 2.14
N LEU A 257 -7.18 -9.92 1.02
CA LEU A 257 -7.63 -8.55 0.74
C LEU A 257 -8.76 -8.14 1.69
N THR A 258 -8.73 -6.89 2.14
CA THR A 258 -9.88 -6.23 2.77
C THR A 258 -10.84 -5.71 1.69
N THR A 259 -12.04 -5.28 2.06
CA THR A 259 -12.95 -4.55 1.15
C THR A 259 -12.32 -3.30 0.52
N ARG A 260 -11.30 -2.72 1.18
CA ARG A 260 -10.51 -1.60 0.63
C ARG A 260 -9.46 -2.08 -0.38
N GLY A 261 -8.86 -3.25 -0.17
CA GLY A 261 -7.97 -3.89 -1.15
C GLY A 261 -8.70 -4.39 -2.40
N GLN A 262 -9.90 -4.98 -2.24
CA GLN A 262 -10.76 -5.36 -3.36
C GLN A 262 -11.11 -4.15 -4.22
N LYS A 263 -11.52 -3.03 -3.59
CA LYS A 263 -11.77 -1.76 -4.30
C LYS A 263 -10.51 -1.14 -4.93
N ALA A 264 -9.31 -1.48 -4.46
CA ALA A 264 -8.06 -0.96 -5.03
C ALA A 264 -7.70 -1.59 -6.38
N LEU A 265 -8.16 -2.82 -6.68
CA LEU A 265 -8.00 -3.45 -8.01
C LEU A 265 -8.64 -2.60 -9.12
N ALA A 266 -9.86 -2.11 -8.88
CA ALA A 266 -10.62 -1.29 -9.83
C ALA A 266 -10.34 0.22 -9.75
N ALA A 267 -9.57 0.70 -8.77
CA ALA A 267 -9.30 2.12 -8.57
C ALA A 267 -8.02 2.59 -9.31
N PRO A 268 -7.92 3.87 -9.70
CA PRO A 268 -6.69 4.43 -10.26
C PRO A 268 -5.49 4.24 -9.32
N ALA A 269 -4.42 3.63 -9.85
CA ALA A 269 -3.29 3.17 -9.04
C ALA A 269 -2.58 4.30 -8.28
N HIS A 270 -2.29 5.44 -8.94
CA HIS A 270 -1.70 6.64 -8.32
C HIS A 270 -2.42 7.08 -7.03
N GLY A 271 -3.76 7.08 -7.04
CA GLY A 271 -4.58 7.48 -5.89
C GLY A 271 -4.50 6.50 -4.72
N THR A 272 -4.22 5.22 -5.02
CA THR A 272 -3.95 4.19 -4.02
C THR A 272 -2.51 4.28 -3.49
N LEU A 273 -1.50 4.41 -4.37
CA LEU A 273 -0.08 4.55 -3.99
C LEU A 273 0.14 5.75 -3.07
N ALA A 274 -0.42 6.92 -3.42
CA ALA A 274 -0.39 8.11 -2.58
C ALA A 274 -1.06 7.91 -1.21
N GLN A 275 -2.06 7.02 -1.09
CA GLN A 275 -2.67 6.65 0.19
C GLN A 275 -1.88 5.58 0.97
N LEU A 276 -1.16 4.69 0.27
CA LEU A 276 -0.21 3.77 0.90
C LEU A 276 0.92 4.53 1.58
N TRP A 277 1.51 5.52 0.90
CA TRP A 277 2.57 6.37 1.45
C TRP A 277 2.11 7.09 2.74
N ARG A 278 1.01 7.84 2.67
CA ARG A 278 0.43 8.55 3.82
C ARG A 278 0.12 7.62 5.01
N ARG A 279 -0.28 6.37 4.74
CA ARG A 279 -0.47 5.35 5.78
C ARG A 279 0.85 4.78 6.30
N TRP A 280 1.87 4.58 5.46
CA TRP A 280 3.20 4.13 5.89
C TRP A 280 3.85 5.10 6.88
N ILE A 281 3.83 6.41 6.58
CA ILE A 281 4.36 7.46 7.47
C ILE A 281 3.69 7.45 8.86
N SER A 282 2.41 7.08 8.94
CA SER A 282 1.67 6.99 10.20
C SER A 282 1.74 5.61 10.89
N SER A 283 2.28 4.60 10.22
CA SER A 283 2.27 3.19 10.66
C SER A 283 3.31 2.90 11.76
N GLY A 284 3.03 1.89 12.58
CA GLY A 284 3.99 1.29 13.53
C GLY A 284 4.34 -0.18 13.21
N LEU A 285 4.00 -0.67 12.01
CA LEU A 285 4.07 -2.09 11.64
C LEU A 285 5.50 -2.63 11.49
N LEU A 286 6.44 -1.78 11.09
CA LEU A 286 7.88 -2.04 11.06
C LEU A 286 8.61 -0.77 11.53
N ASP A 287 9.85 -0.94 12.00
CA ASP A 287 10.87 0.11 12.09
C ASP A 287 11.96 -0.17 11.04
N GLU A 288 12.23 0.76 10.12
CA GLU A 288 13.24 0.59 9.07
C GLU A 288 14.65 0.42 9.62
N PHE A 289 14.96 0.96 10.80
CA PHE A 289 16.29 0.77 11.40
C PHE A 289 16.57 -0.71 11.69
N SER A 290 15.51 -1.51 11.91
CA SER A 290 15.58 -2.98 12.05
C SER A 290 15.83 -3.76 10.76
N ARG A 291 16.27 -3.06 9.70
CA ARG A 291 16.84 -3.57 8.44
C ARG A 291 18.33 -3.21 8.26
N VAL A 292 18.86 -2.30 9.07
CA VAL A 292 20.30 -1.96 9.13
C VAL A 292 20.98 -2.97 10.06
N GLU A 293 21.06 -4.22 9.60
CA GLU A 293 21.32 -5.37 10.49
C GLU A 293 22.77 -5.44 11.02
N ALA A 294 23.72 -4.73 10.41
CA ALA A 294 25.08 -4.56 10.94
C ALA A 294 25.13 -3.77 12.26
N ILE A 295 24.22 -2.79 12.45
CA ILE A 295 24.14 -2.02 13.69
C ILE A 295 23.31 -2.82 14.71
N LYS A 296 24.00 -3.42 15.68
CA LYS A 296 23.44 -4.33 16.68
C LYS A 296 22.81 -3.58 17.85
N GLY A 297 22.25 -4.32 18.80
CA GLY A 297 21.75 -3.80 20.09
C GLY A 297 20.42 -3.02 20.06
N GLN A 298 19.92 -2.65 18.87
CA GLN A 298 18.66 -1.95 18.63
C GLN A 298 17.44 -2.43 19.45
N ARG A 299 17.38 -3.74 19.77
CA ARG A 299 16.27 -4.38 20.49
C ARG A 299 16.28 -4.13 22.01
N ALA A 300 17.29 -3.46 22.55
CA ALA A 300 17.37 -3.13 23.97
C ALA A 300 16.33 -2.06 24.37
N ALA A 301 15.89 -2.11 25.63
CA ALA A 301 14.79 -1.28 26.11
C ALA A 301 15.13 0.22 26.05
N ASN A 302 14.20 1.02 25.51
CA ASN A 302 14.30 2.48 25.38
C ASN A 302 15.49 3.00 24.53
N VAL A 303 16.03 2.21 23.60
CA VAL A 303 17.10 2.68 22.70
C VAL A 303 16.55 3.56 21.57
N LEU A 304 15.71 3.01 20.70
CA LEU A 304 15.23 3.70 19.49
C LEU A 304 14.11 4.71 19.79
N SER A 305 14.14 5.84 19.08
CA SER A 305 13.09 6.85 19.06
C SER A 305 11.83 6.35 18.34
N ALA A 306 10.75 7.14 18.33
CA ALA A 306 9.50 6.74 17.72
C ALA A 306 9.56 6.79 16.18
N VAL A 307 9.12 5.71 15.53
CA VAL A 307 9.15 5.54 14.06
C VAL A 307 8.42 6.67 13.32
N LYS A 308 7.19 7.02 13.73
CA LYS A 308 6.36 8.03 13.04
C LYS A 308 7.08 9.40 12.92
N PRO A 309 7.59 10.02 14.00
CA PRO A 309 8.42 11.22 13.89
C PRO A 309 9.59 11.11 12.91
N ARG A 310 10.37 10.02 12.92
CA ARG A 310 11.48 9.83 11.97
C ARG A 310 10.98 9.77 10.52
N ARG A 311 9.94 8.99 10.25
CA ARG A 311 9.28 8.94 8.94
C ARG A 311 8.79 10.29 8.46
N THR A 312 8.21 11.11 9.35
CA THR A 312 7.76 12.46 9.01
C THR A 312 8.91 13.35 8.53
N GLN A 313 10.11 13.24 9.11
CA GLN A 313 11.27 14.03 8.65
C GLN A 313 11.75 13.61 7.26
N VAL A 314 11.82 12.30 6.98
CA VAL A 314 12.17 11.82 5.63
C VAL A 314 11.09 12.16 4.59
N ALA A 315 9.81 12.14 4.98
CA ALA A 315 8.72 12.59 4.11
C ALA A 315 8.75 14.09 3.84
N ALA A 316 9.15 14.92 4.82
CA ALA A 316 9.34 16.35 4.62
C ALA A 316 10.54 16.65 3.70
N ALA A 317 11.63 15.89 3.82
CA ALA A 317 12.76 15.97 2.91
C ALA A 317 12.37 15.69 1.44
N LEU A 318 11.54 14.66 1.19
CA LEU A 318 10.98 14.37 -0.14
C LEU A 318 10.14 15.54 -0.69
N THR A 319 9.37 16.23 0.16
CA THR A 319 8.61 17.44 -0.25
C THR A 319 9.54 18.60 -0.64
N GLY A 320 10.78 18.62 -0.15
CA GLY A 320 11.79 19.63 -0.48
C GLY A 320 12.61 19.36 -1.75
N LEU A 321 12.44 18.21 -2.40
CA LEU A 321 13.10 17.90 -3.67
C LEU A 321 12.40 18.59 -4.86
N ALA A 322 13.18 19.02 -5.84
CA ALA A 322 12.67 19.50 -7.13
C ALA A 322 12.10 18.32 -7.95
N PRO A 323 10.83 18.37 -8.40
CA PRO A 323 10.24 17.32 -9.24
C PRO A 323 10.99 17.19 -10.57
N GLY A 324 11.38 15.97 -10.94
CA GLY A 324 12.08 15.69 -12.19
C GLY A 324 13.61 15.91 -12.20
N GLU A 325 14.18 16.48 -11.14
CA GLU A 325 15.63 16.67 -11.01
C GLU A 325 16.28 15.53 -10.21
N TRP A 326 17.50 15.14 -10.60
CA TRP A 326 18.31 14.17 -9.86
C TRP A 326 19.08 14.87 -8.73
N THR A 327 18.96 14.36 -7.51
CA THR A 327 19.70 14.81 -6.33
C THR A 327 20.53 13.64 -5.81
N THR A 328 21.84 13.85 -5.58
CA THR A 328 22.66 12.79 -4.97
C THR A 328 22.20 12.55 -3.53
N VAL A 329 22.46 11.36 -3.00
CA VAL A 329 22.15 11.04 -1.61
C VAL A 329 22.88 11.98 -0.64
N ASP A 330 24.11 12.38 -0.97
CA ASP A 330 24.94 13.18 -0.07
C ASP A 330 24.52 14.67 -0.11
N ASP A 331 24.08 15.17 -1.28
CA ASP A 331 23.39 16.46 -1.40
C ASP A 331 22.05 16.47 -0.65
N LEU A 332 21.28 15.38 -0.74
CA LEU A 332 20.03 15.21 0.02
C LEU A 332 20.31 15.20 1.53
N PHE A 333 21.36 14.52 1.99
CA PHE A 333 21.77 14.53 3.40
C PHE A 333 22.17 15.94 3.86
N ALA A 334 22.96 16.67 3.05
CA ALA A 334 23.31 18.06 3.32
C ALA A 334 22.08 18.98 3.36
N ALA A 335 21.13 18.81 2.42
CA ALA A 335 19.87 19.54 2.38
C ALA A 335 18.97 19.25 3.59
N MET A 336 18.84 17.97 3.99
CA MET A 336 18.10 17.55 5.18
C MET A 336 18.68 18.18 6.44
N ARG A 337 20.00 18.10 6.63
CA ARG A 337 20.71 18.71 7.77
C ARG A 337 20.54 20.23 7.78
N LYS A 338 20.61 20.90 6.63
CA LYS A 338 20.38 22.34 6.47
C LYS A 338 18.94 22.77 6.75
N ALA A 339 17.96 21.92 6.44
CA ALA A 339 16.53 22.17 6.68
C ALA A 339 16.06 21.77 8.10
N GLY A 340 16.91 21.11 8.90
CA GLY A 340 16.53 20.58 10.22
C GLY A 340 15.70 19.29 10.16
N HIS A 341 15.69 18.59 9.01
CA HIS A 341 15.03 17.30 8.84
C HIS A 341 15.89 16.17 9.41
N ASP A 342 15.95 16.10 10.74
CA ASP A 342 16.78 15.13 11.46
C ASP A 342 15.93 13.95 12.01
N PRO A 343 15.96 12.75 11.38
CA PRO A 343 15.25 11.58 11.86
C PRO A 343 16.02 10.88 13.00
N VAL A 344 16.30 11.60 14.10
CA VAL A 344 17.12 11.15 15.25
C VAL A 344 16.81 9.71 15.67
N ILE A 345 17.79 8.82 15.58
CA ILE A 345 17.61 7.36 15.79
C ILE A 345 17.38 6.99 17.24
N THR A 346 18.19 7.53 18.16
CA THR A 346 18.16 7.19 19.59
C THR A 346 17.22 8.10 20.39
N ARG A 347 16.79 7.65 21.57
CA ARG A 347 15.95 8.46 22.48
C ARG A 347 16.75 9.48 23.31
N THR A 348 18.03 9.22 23.50
CA THR A 348 19.01 10.04 24.23
C THR A 348 20.41 9.67 23.74
N GLU A 349 21.39 10.55 23.95
CA GLU A 349 22.82 10.25 23.73
C GLU A 349 23.25 8.98 24.48
N ARG A 350 22.78 8.79 25.72
CA ARG A 350 23.07 7.59 26.53
C ARG A 350 22.55 6.29 25.91
N ALA A 351 21.61 6.34 24.96
CA ALA A 351 21.18 5.16 24.20
C ALA A 351 22.11 4.79 23.03
N LEU A 352 23.02 5.68 22.60
CA LEU A 352 24.06 5.34 21.62
C LEU A 352 24.99 4.23 22.15
N TRP A 353 25.28 4.24 23.45
CA TRP A 353 25.98 3.18 24.22
C TRP A 353 25.24 1.82 24.28
N LYS A 354 24.22 1.62 23.44
CA LYS A 354 23.49 0.37 23.24
C LYS A 354 23.37 0.00 21.76
N LEU A 355 23.84 0.85 20.84
CA LEU A 355 24.06 0.53 19.43
C LEU A 355 25.55 0.26 19.23
N TYR A 356 25.89 -0.73 18.41
CA TYR A 356 27.29 -1.11 18.18
C TYR A 356 27.48 -1.83 16.85
N LEU A 357 28.69 -1.72 16.27
CA LEU A 357 29.19 -2.66 15.26
C LEU A 357 29.94 -3.79 15.98
N GLU A 358 29.93 -4.99 15.41
CA GLU A 358 30.56 -6.21 15.95
C GLU A 358 30.31 -6.54 17.44
N ASP A 359 30.98 -5.87 18.38
CA ASP A 359 31.01 -6.08 19.84
C ASP A 359 30.49 -4.86 20.64
N PRO A 360 29.71 -5.04 21.74
CA PRO A 360 29.07 -3.95 22.47
C PRO A 360 29.98 -3.09 23.36
N GLU A 361 31.20 -3.52 23.69
CA GLU A 361 32.15 -2.74 24.48
C GLU A 361 33.01 -1.88 23.54
N TYR A 362 33.65 -2.51 22.55
CA TYR A 362 34.62 -1.82 21.68
C TYR A 362 33.98 -1.12 20.47
N GLY A 363 32.99 -1.73 19.84
CA GLY A 363 32.28 -1.16 18.67
C GLY A 363 31.10 -0.25 19.03
N SER A 364 31.03 0.20 20.28
CA SER A 364 29.97 1.06 20.81
C SER A 364 29.87 2.39 20.05
N LEU A 365 28.69 2.69 19.48
CA LEU A 365 28.42 3.98 18.86
C LEU A 365 28.24 5.11 19.90
N GLY A 366 28.37 4.80 21.20
CA GLY A 366 28.37 5.79 22.27
C GLY A 366 29.65 6.61 22.40
N TYR A 367 30.73 6.21 21.75
CA TYR A 367 31.96 7.00 21.68
C TYR A 367 31.79 8.23 20.77
N ASP A 368 32.48 9.32 21.12
CA ASP A 368 32.44 10.59 20.38
C ASP A 368 33.13 10.46 19.01
N GLY A 369 32.51 11.01 17.96
CA GLY A 369 32.93 10.84 16.56
C GLY A 369 32.55 9.52 15.88
N TYR A 370 32.04 8.52 16.62
CA TYR A 370 31.72 7.18 16.07
C TYR A 370 30.24 7.00 15.65
N HIS A 371 29.44 8.06 15.73
CA HIS A 371 27.99 8.03 15.46
C HIS A 371 27.54 9.13 14.49
N ASN A 372 28.33 9.31 13.42
CA ASN A 372 28.08 10.30 12.37
C ASN A 372 26.67 10.18 11.78
N TRP A 373 26.13 11.32 11.33
CA TRP A 373 24.73 11.44 10.90
C TRP A 373 24.42 10.46 9.75
N GLU A 374 25.37 10.28 8.84
CA GLU A 374 25.33 9.45 7.65
C GLU A 374 25.21 7.94 7.98
N LEU A 375 25.84 7.50 9.08
CA LEU A 375 25.80 6.13 9.60
C LEU A 375 24.47 5.79 10.26
N LEU A 376 23.84 6.75 10.95
CA LEU A 376 22.62 6.53 11.73
C LEU A 376 21.36 7.04 11.00
N GLN A 377 21.20 8.36 10.93
CA GLN A 377 20.08 9.01 10.26
C GLN A 377 20.12 8.84 8.74
N GLY A 378 21.31 8.85 8.13
CA GLY A 378 21.52 8.57 6.72
C GLY A 378 21.05 7.16 6.36
N ARG A 379 21.57 6.11 7.00
CA ARG A 379 21.13 4.72 6.77
C ARG A 379 19.63 4.49 7.02
N TYR A 380 19.04 5.12 8.02
CA TYR A 380 17.58 5.10 8.21
C TYR A 380 16.84 5.77 7.05
N THR A 381 17.34 6.90 6.57
CA THR A 381 16.78 7.63 5.43
C THR A 381 16.86 6.80 4.16
N LEU A 382 17.99 6.15 3.86
CA LEU A 382 18.14 5.25 2.71
C LEU A 382 17.19 4.05 2.77
N ALA A 383 16.99 3.47 3.96
CA ALA A 383 16.01 2.41 4.15
C ALA A 383 14.57 2.89 3.87
N VAL A 384 14.17 4.07 4.37
CA VAL A 384 12.83 4.66 4.08
C VAL A 384 12.65 4.95 2.59
N LEU A 385 13.67 5.52 1.95
CA LEU A 385 13.63 5.91 0.53
C LEU A 385 13.62 4.68 -0.39
N PHE A 386 14.65 3.85 -0.31
CA PHE A 386 14.89 2.77 -1.26
C PHE A 386 13.93 1.58 -1.05
N GLU A 387 13.55 1.29 0.20
CA GLU A 387 12.62 0.18 0.49
C GLU A 387 11.15 0.57 0.44
N TYR A 388 10.77 1.84 0.63
CA TYR A 388 9.34 2.21 0.72
C TYR A 388 8.90 3.34 -0.21
N ALA A 389 9.73 4.36 -0.47
CA ALA A 389 9.37 5.42 -1.41
C ALA A 389 9.56 4.98 -2.88
N ALA A 390 10.65 4.26 -3.19
CA ALA A 390 10.93 3.79 -4.55
C ALA A 390 9.93 2.72 -5.04
N PRO A 391 9.58 1.65 -4.27
CA PRO A 391 8.54 0.70 -4.71
C PRO A 391 7.14 1.29 -4.83
N LEU A 392 6.85 2.39 -4.13
CA LEU A 392 5.59 3.14 -4.30
C LEU A 392 5.59 4.11 -5.50
N GLY A 393 6.68 4.17 -6.27
CA GLY A 393 6.78 5.00 -7.47
C GLY A 393 7.04 6.48 -7.20
N LEU A 394 7.44 6.84 -5.97
CA LEU A 394 7.56 8.23 -5.52
C LEU A 394 8.89 8.87 -5.90
N ILE A 395 9.93 8.03 -6.00
CA ILE A 395 11.27 8.41 -6.45
C ILE A 395 11.79 7.42 -7.48
N ASP A 396 12.36 7.92 -8.56
CA ASP A 396 13.28 7.14 -9.39
C ASP A 396 14.64 7.07 -8.67
N VAL A 397 15.43 6.03 -8.96
CA VAL A 397 16.69 5.76 -8.24
C VAL A 397 17.86 5.46 -9.20
N GLU A 398 19.06 5.97 -8.85
CA GLU A 398 20.35 5.50 -9.36
C GLU A 398 21.07 4.74 -8.24
N TYR A 399 21.54 3.53 -8.52
CA TYR A 399 22.19 2.66 -7.54
C TYR A 399 23.24 1.72 -8.13
N VAL A 400 24.11 1.21 -7.27
CA VAL A 400 25.20 0.25 -7.54
C VAL A 400 25.08 -0.93 -6.54
N PRO A 401 25.87 -2.02 -6.67
CA PRO A 401 25.98 -3.02 -5.61
C PRO A 401 26.34 -2.34 -4.26
N PRO A 402 25.72 -2.73 -3.13
CA PRO A 402 25.92 -2.05 -1.85
C PRO A 402 27.30 -2.31 -1.22
N VAL A 403 27.96 -3.40 -1.61
CA VAL A 403 29.36 -3.73 -1.27
C VAL A 403 30.29 -2.63 -1.77
N GLY A 404 31.07 -2.04 -0.88
CA GLY A 404 32.07 -1.01 -1.19
C GLY A 404 31.51 0.36 -1.61
N ALA A 405 30.18 0.51 -1.76
CA ALA A 405 29.56 1.74 -2.25
C ALA A 405 29.72 2.95 -1.32
N ARG A 406 30.04 2.72 -0.03
CA ARG A 406 30.28 3.76 0.98
C ARG A 406 31.42 3.34 1.91
N SER A 407 32.13 4.33 2.43
CA SER A 407 33.28 4.18 3.35
C SER A 407 33.15 5.02 4.63
N ASP A 408 32.01 5.69 4.83
CA ASP A 408 31.73 6.62 5.94
C ASP A 408 31.69 5.96 7.33
N TYR A 409 31.77 4.63 7.37
CA TYR A 409 31.79 3.80 8.56
C TYR A 409 33.13 3.09 8.81
N HIS A 410 34.11 3.15 7.88
CA HIS A 410 35.40 2.46 8.02
C HIS A 410 36.28 3.03 9.15
N GLY A 411 35.96 4.23 9.66
CA GLY A 411 36.59 4.78 10.86
C GLY A 411 36.12 4.13 12.18
N ASN A 412 35.07 3.30 12.17
CA ASN A 412 34.53 2.69 13.38
C ASN A 412 35.19 1.34 13.71
N TRP A 413 35.43 1.10 15.00
CA TRP A 413 35.87 -0.21 15.47
C TRP A 413 34.81 -1.29 15.15
N GLY A 414 35.24 -2.43 14.62
CA GLY A 414 34.33 -3.51 14.19
C GLY A 414 33.69 -3.26 12.81
N ALA A 415 34.21 -2.30 12.05
CA ALA A 415 33.91 -2.10 10.63
C ALA A 415 34.91 -2.79 9.68
N ASP A 416 36.06 -3.24 10.18
CA ASP A 416 37.20 -3.73 9.38
C ASP A 416 36.87 -4.91 8.44
N TRP A 417 35.79 -5.64 8.74
CA TRP A 417 35.30 -6.80 8.00
C TRP A 417 33.87 -6.60 7.44
N LEU A 418 33.40 -5.36 7.37
CA LEU A 418 32.09 -5.03 6.81
C LEU A 418 32.24 -4.44 5.41
N ASP A 419 31.86 -5.22 4.40
CA ASP A 419 31.79 -4.77 3.01
C ASP A 419 30.71 -3.68 2.79
N GLN A 420 29.71 -3.62 3.68
CA GLN A 420 28.59 -2.66 3.68
C GLN A 420 27.95 -2.58 5.09
N ILE A 421 27.33 -1.44 5.45
CA ILE A 421 26.50 -1.35 6.67
C ILE A 421 25.06 -1.85 6.40
N SER A 422 24.56 -1.65 5.19
CA SER A 422 23.24 -2.11 4.77
C SER A 422 23.17 -2.31 3.25
N ARG A 423 22.17 -3.06 2.79
CA ARG A 423 21.81 -3.15 1.36
C ARG A 423 21.42 -1.81 0.73
N TYR A 424 21.13 -0.79 1.53
CA TYR A 424 20.75 0.54 1.04
C TYR A 424 21.96 1.45 0.77
N ASP A 425 23.17 1.04 1.17
CA ASP A 425 24.41 1.82 1.01
C ASP A 425 24.70 2.14 -0.46
N GLY A 426 24.33 1.23 -1.37
CA GLY A 426 24.46 1.36 -2.82
C GLY A 426 23.54 2.38 -3.50
N LEU A 427 22.66 3.08 -2.77
CA LEU A 427 21.88 4.18 -3.35
C LEU A 427 22.77 5.41 -3.56
N LEU A 428 22.83 5.89 -4.81
CA LEU A 428 23.67 7.02 -5.21
C LEU A 428 22.86 8.31 -5.37
N ALA A 429 21.73 8.26 -6.07
CA ALA A 429 20.89 9.42 -6.34
C ALA A 429 19.39 9.07 -6.39
N VAL A 430 18.55 10.08 -6.16
CA VAL A 430 17.09 9.99 -6.23
C VAL A 430 16.52 11.13 -7.06
N ARG A 431 15.38 10.88 -7.72
CA ARG A 431 14.61 11.92 -8.43
C ARG A 431 13.14 11.84 -8.03
N LEU A 432 12.58 12.95 -7.55
CA LEU A 432 11.16 13.02 -7.19
C LEU A 432 10.28 12.91 -8.45
N THR A 433 9.40 11.91 -8.50
CA THR A 433 8.51 11.69 -9.65
C THR A 433 7.26 12.59 -9.57
N PRO A 434 6.50 12.77 -10.65
CA PRO A 434 5.18 13.42 -10.60
C PRO A 434 4.21 12.73 -9.63
N LEU A 435 4.28 11.39 -9.53
CA LEU A 435 3.55 10.62 -8.53
C LEU A 435 4.04 10.90 -7.10
N GLY A 436 5.36 11.08 -6.91
CA GLY A 436 5.97 11.51 -5.66
C GLY A 436 5.46 12.88 -5.20
N ALA A 437 5.52 13.87 -6.09
CA ALA A 437 5.01 15.22 -5.85
C ALA A 437 3.50 15.26 -5.55
N TYR A 438 2.72 14.35 -6.14
CA TYR A 438 1.30 14.17 -5.81
C TYR A 438 1.10 13.48 -4.44
N ALA A 439 1.92 12.47 -4.12
CA ALA A 439 1.82 11.70 -2.88
C ALA A 439 2.30 12.46 -1.64
N SER A 440 3.28 13.36 -1.79
CA SER A 440 3.71 14.34 -0.78
C SER A 440 2.68 15.44 -0.54
N GLY A 441 1.85 15.75 -1.56
CA GLY A 441 0.95 16.88 -1.56
C GLY A 441 1.56 18.18 -2.10
N THR A 442 2.73 18.12 -2.74
CA THR A 442 3.35 19.25 -3.45
C THR A 442 2.49 19.70 -4.64
N VAL A 443 1.80 18.76 -5.30
CA VAL A 443 0.76 19.06 -6.31
C VAL A 443 -0.58 18.41 -5.95
N SER A 444 -1.68 19.11 -6.22
CA SER A 444 -3.06 18.68 -5.89
C SER A 444 -3.65 17.69 -6.91
N THR A 445 -3.19 17.76 -8.16
CA THR A 445 -3.65 16.93 -9.27
C THR A 445 -2.48 16.10 -9.79
N TYR A 446 -2.69 14.79 -9.94
CA TYR A 446 -1.71 13.92 -10.56
C TYR A 446 -1.74 14.10 -12.08
N THR A 447 -0.60 14.48 -12.66
CA THR A 447 -0.32 14.36 -14.09
C THR A 447 0.84 13.35 -14.20
N PRO A 448 0.69 12.24 -14.94
CA PRO A 448 1.77 11.26 -15.06
C PRO A 448 2.97 11.85 -15.79
N GLY A 449 4.17 11.38 -15.44
CA GLY A 449 5.35 11.61 -16.27
C GLY A 449 5.19 11.02 -17.68
N PRO A 450 6.07 11.36 -18.64
CA PRO A 450 6.08 10.70 -19.94
C PRO A 450 6.29 9.20 -19.72
N ALA A 451 5.30 8.40 -20.13
CA ALA A 451 5.39 6.95 -20.01
C ALA A 451 6.61 6.45 -20.80
N PRO A 452 7.37 5.45 -20.29
CA PRO A 452 8.33 4.74 -21.13
C PRO A 452 7.58 4.20 -22.36
N ALA A 453 8.19 4.32 -23.54
CA ALA A 453 7.57 3.94 -24.81
C ALA A 453 6.89 2.56 -24.67
N PRO A 454 5.60 2.43 -25.04
CA PRO A 454 4.78 1.34 -24.55
C PRO A 454 5.31 -0.01 -25.02
N ALA A 455 5.93 -0.74 -24.09
CA ALA A 455 6.37 -2.12 -24.30
C ALA A 455 5.20 -3.04 -24.67
N THR A 456 3.97 -2.62 -24.37
CA THR A 456 2.70 -3.22 -24.78
C THR A 456 2.27 -2.65 -26.15
N PRO A 457 2.59 -3.30 -27.29
CA PRO A 457 1.79 -3.12 -28.49
C PRO A 457 0.33 -3.48 -28.20
N VAL A 458 -0.60 -2.71 -28.75
CA VAL A 458 -2.03 -3.07 -28.73
C VAL A 458 -2.20 -4.38 -29.48
N GLY A 459 -2.97 -5.32 -28.92
CA GLY A 459 -3.27 -6.60 -29.57
C GLY A 459 -2.39 -7.78 -29.18
N ARG A 460 -1.77 -7.77 -28.00
CA ARG A 460 -1.05 -8.96 -27.47
C ARG A 460 -1.94 -10.18 -27.24
N LEU A 461 -3.27 -10.01 -27.13
CA LEU A 461 -4.21 -11.10 -26.87
C LEU A 461 -5.12 -11.35 -28.07
N LYS A 462 -5.21 -12.59 -28.54
CA LYS A 462 -6.25 -13.02 -29.48
C LYS A 462 -7.39 -13.67 -28.70
N VAL A 463 -8.56 -13.06 -28.76
CA VAL A 463 -9.79 -13.56 -28.15
C VAL A 463 -10.58 -14.32 -29.22
N LEU A 464 -10.88 -15.60 -28.98
CA LEU A 464 -11.50 -16.49 -29.95
C LEU A 464 -12.98 -16.76 -29.61
N SER A 465 -13.79 -17.00 -30.65
CA SER A 465 -15.24 -17.21 -30.50
C SER A 465 -15.62 -18.50 -29.76
N ASN A 466 -14.67 -19.43 -29.59
CA ASN A 466 -14.79 -20.64 -28.77
C ASN A 466 -14.41 -20.41 -27.30
N HIS A 467 -14.33 -19.16 -26.85
CA HIS A 467 -13.98 -18.73 -25.49
C HIS A 467 -12.50 -18.89 -25.07
N ASP A 468 -11.62 -19.27 -26.00
CA ASP A 468 -10.18 -19.29 -25.75
C ASP A 468 -9.53 -17.89 -25.87
N LEU A 469 -8.53 -17.66 -25.03
CA LEU A 469 -7.66 -16.50 -24.98
C LEU A 469 -6.24 -16.95 -25.28
N VAL A 470 -5.63 -16.43 -26.33
CA VAL A 470 -4.27 -16.80 -26.76
C VAL A 470 -3.38 -15.57 -26.71
N ALA A 471 -2.34 -15.59 -25.87
CA ALA A 471 -1.31 -14.56 -25.86
C ALA A 471 -0.34 -14.76 -27.01
N LEU A 472 -0.14 -13.73 -27.83
CA LEU A 472 0.82 -13.73 -28.94
C LEU A 472 2.25 -13.60 -28.39
N ASP A 473 2.45 -12.66 -27.47
CA ASP A 473 3.70 -12.41 -26.74
C ASP A 473 3.65 -12.91 -25.30
N GLU A 474 4.74 -12.76 -24.55
CA GLU A 474 4.75 -12.95 -23.10
C GLU A 474 3.94 -11.85 -22.39
N LEU A 475 2.91 -12.23 -21.64
CA LEU A 475 2.12 -11.28 -20.85
C LEU A 475 2.88 -10.86 -19.57
N PRO A 476 2.82 -9.57 -19.18
CA PRO A 476 3.26 -9.10 -17.86
C PRO A 476 2.63 -9.91 -16.72
N PRO A 477 3.36 -10.23 -15.63
CA PRO A 477 2.84 -11.07 -14.54
C PRO A 477 1.52 -10.60 -13.91
N ALA A 478 1.25 -9.29 -13.92
CA ALA A 478 -0.01 -8.72 -13.47
C ALA A 478 -1.23 -9.15 -14.32
N GLU A 479 -1.04 -9.32 -15.63
CA GLU A 479 -2.04 -9.74 -16.61
C GLU A 479 -2.18 -11.27 -16.61
N THR A 480 -1.05 -11.98 -16.50
CA THR A 480 -0.98 -13.42 -16.26
C THR A 480 -1.83 -13.83 -15.04
N LEU A 481 -1.64 -13.14 -13.90
CA LEU A 481 -2.42 -13.33 -12.67
C LEU A 481 -3.89 -12.89 -12.77
N LEU A 482 -4.24 -12.06 -13.75
CA LEU A 482 -5.63 -11.70 -14.01
C LEU A 482 -6.34 -12.81 -14.77
N LEU A 483 -5.74 -13.33 -15.85
CA LEU A 483 -6.31 -14.45 -16.62
C LEU A 483 -6.40 -15.73 -15.77
N ASP A 484 -5.36 -16.05 -14.99
CA ASP A 484 -5.36 -17.18 -14.04
C ASP A 484 -6.44 -17.06 -12.94
N ALA A 485 -7.06 -15.89 -12.74
CA ALA A 485 -8.12 -15.67 -11.76
C ALA A 485 -9.56 -15.79 -12.31
N PHE A 486 -9.72 -15.89 -13.64
CA PHE A 486 -11.04 -15.95 -14.30
C PHE A 486 -11.19 -17.08 -15.33
N ALA A 487 -10.08 -17.62 -15.84
CA ALA A 487 -10.03 -18.59 -16.92
C ALA A 487 -9.25 -19.85 -16.51
N VAL A 488 -9.51 -20.99 -17.16
CA VAL A 488 -8.73 -22.21 -16.98
C VAL A 488 -7.49 -22.11 -17.87
N ARG A 489 -6.29 -22.06 -17.28
CA ARG A 489 -5.03 -22.10 -18.03
C ARG A 489 -4.89 -23.45 -18.75
N GLY A 490 -4.60 -23.41 -20.04
CA GLY A 490 -4.26 -24.58 -20.85
C GLY A 490 -2.75 -24.82 -20.93
N ASN A 491 -2.01 -23.82 -21.40
CA ASN A 491 -0.54 -23.82 -21.41
C ASN A 491 0.03 -22.46 -20.93
N GLU A 492 1.30 -22.15 -21.21
CA GLU A 492 1.92 -20.90 -20.77
C GLU A 492 1.27 -19.63 -21.39
N ARG A 493 0.71 -19.75 -22.59
CA ARG A 493 0.11 -18.65 -23.38
C ARG A 493 -1.38 -18.85 -23.73
N THR A 494 -2.06 -19.88 -23.21
CA THR A 494 -3.49 -20.12 -23.48
C THR A 494 -4.33 -20.26 -22.22
N TRP A 495 -5.53 -19.67 -22.27
CA TRP A 495 -6.54 -19.76 -21.21
C TRP A 495 -7.94 -19.90 -21.82
N SER A 496 -8.77 -20.81 -21.30
CA SER A 496 -10.16 -20.99 -21.73
C SER A 496 -11.13 -20.36 -20.73
N LEU A 497 -11.96 -19.43 -21.17
CA LEU A 497 -13.06 -18.89 -20.37
C LEU A 497 -14.20 -19.91 -20.34
N THR A 498 -14.68 -20.24 -19.14
CA THR A 498 -15.80 -21.18 -18.98
C THR A 498 -16.83 -20.62 -18.01
N ALA A 499 -18.10 -21.04 -18.14
CA ALA A 499 -19.13 -20.67 -17.18
C ALA A 499 -18.74 -21.07 -15.73
N ALA A 500 -18.03 -22.19 -15.57
CA ALA A 500 -17.52 -22.65 -14.28
C ALA A 500 -16.42 -21.73 -13.70
N SER A 501 -15.42 -21.34 -14.50
CA SER A 501 -14.32 -20.47 -14.05
C SER A 501 -14.80 -19.05 -13.72
N LEU A 502 -15.72 -18.50 -14.52
CA LEU A 502 -16.33 -17.20 -14.27
C LEU A 502 -17.21 -17.19 -13.01
N LEU A 503 -18.01 -18.24 -12.79
CA LEU A 503 -18.82 -18.39 -11.57
C LEU A 503 -17.94 -18.63 -10.32
N ALA A 504 -16.84 -19.36 -10.45
CA ALA A 504 -15.85 -19.52 -9.38
C ALA A 504 -15.17 -18.19 -9.03
N ALA A 505 -14.83 -17.36 -10.03
CA ALA A 505 -14.27 -16.02 -9.81
C ALA A 505 -15.29 -15.09 -9.12
N LEU A 506 -16.54 -15.10 -9.55
CA LEU A 506 -17.64 -14.37 -8.89
C LEU A 506 -17.86 -14.84 -7.44
N HIS A 507 -17.80 -16.15 -7.18
CA HIS A 507 -17.89 -16.71 -5.82
C HIS A 507 -16.70 -16.29 -4.94
N ALA A 508 -15.49 -16.20 -5.52
CA ALA A 508 -14.30 -15.63 -4.88
C ALA A 508 -14.34 -14.08 -4.74
N GLY A 509 -15.48 -13.44 -5.04
CA GLY A 509 -15.68 -12.00 -4.89
C GLY A 509 -14.96 -11.14 -5.92
N ARG A 510 -14.55 -11.70 -7.06
CA ARG A 510 -13.99 -10.95 -8.19
C ARG A 510 -15.09 -10.19 -8.94
N ASP A 511 -14.67 -9.23 -9.77
CA ASP A 511 -15.58 -8.39 -10.54
C ASP A 511 -15.36 -8.59 -12.04
N LEU A 512 -16.38 -9.05 -12.77
CA LEU A 512 -16.25 -9.34 -14.20
C LEU A 512 -15.96 -8.09 -15.05
N ALA A 513 -16.30 -6.90 -14.54
CA ALA A 513 -15.93 -5.64 -15.17
C ALA A 513 -14.41 -5.34 -15.11
N GLU A 514 -13.62 -6.01 -14.27
CA GLU A 514 -12.15 -5.98 -14.32
C GLU A 514 -11.64 -6.75 -15.55
N LEU A 515 -12.13 -7.99 -15.73
CA LEU A 515 -11.79 -8.85 -16.86
C LEU A 515 -12.21 -8.25 -18.20
N HIS A 516 -13.48 -7.83 -18.32
CA HIS A 516 -14.05 -7.29 -19.56
C HIS A 516 -13.22 -6.12 -20.10
N ARG A 517 -12.91 -5.15 -19.22
CA ARG A 517 -12.10 -3.96 -19.56
C ARG A 517 -10.66 -4.30 -19.95
N TYR A 518 -10.07 -5.32 -19.33
CA TYR A 518 -8.75 -5.81 -19.72
C TYR A 518 -8.78 -6.44 -21.11
N LEU A 519 -9.77 -7.30 -21.39
CA LEU A 519 -9.93 -7.91 -22.71
C LEU A 519 -10.13 -6.84 -23.79
N GLU A 520 -10.97 -5.82 -23.57
CA GLU A 520 -11.17 -4.70 -24.51
C GLU A 520 -9.89 -3.91 -24.79
N GLY A 521 -9.01 -3.73 -23.80
CA GLY A 521 -7.75 -3.01 -23.96
C GLY A 521 -6.59 -3.84 -24.54
N ALA A 522 -6.60 -5.16 -24.34
CA ALA A 522 -5.50 -6.05 -24.72
C ALA A 522 -5.74 -6.82 -26.04
N ALA A 523 -7.00 -6.93 -26.50
CA ALA A 523 -7.36 -7.74 -27.64
C ALA A 523 -6.90 -7.14 -28.99
N ALA A 524 -6.44 -8.02 -29.90
CA ALA A 524 -6.05 -7.65 -31.27
C ALA A 524 -7.24 -7.35 -32.19
N THR A 525 -8.42 -7.78 -31.77
CA THR A 525 -9.70 -7.69 -32.49
C THR A 525 -10.80 -7.36 -31.48
N PRO A 526 -11.92 -6.76 -31.90
CA PRO A 526 -13.11 -6.66 -31.07
C PRO A 526 -13.49 -8.00 -30.43
N LEU A 527 -14.03 -7.96 -29.21
CA LEU A 527 -14.45 -9.16 -28.49
C LEU A 527 -15.57 -9.87 -29.28
N PRO A 528 -15.48 -11.20 -29.52
CA PRO A 528 -16.58 -11.94 -30.11
C PRO A 528 -17.84 -11.90 -29.24
N ASP A 529 -19.01 -11.78 -29.87
CA ASP A 529 -20.31 -11.74 -29.17
C ASP A 529 -20.54 -12.95 -28.26
N THR A 530 -19.96 -14.12 -28.60
CA THR A 530 -20.00 -15.33 -27.77
C THR A 530 -19.32 -15.15 -26.42
N VAL A 531 -18.24 -14.35 -26.35
CA VAL A 531 -17.52 -14.02 -25.11
C VAL A 531 -18.31 -12.99 -24.30
N ALA A 532 -18.82 -11.94 -24.96
CA ALA A 532 -19.66 -10.94 -24.31
C ALA A 532 -20.94 -11.57 -23.70
N THR A 533 -21.57 -12.50 -24.43
CA THR A 533 -22.72 -13.28 -23.98
C THR A 533 -22.35 -14.14 -22.77
N LEU A 534 -21.22 -14.85 -22.79
CA LEU A 534 -20.76 -15.68 -21.67
C LEU A 534 -20.51 -14.85 -20.40
N LEU A 535 -19.91 -13.66 -20.52
CA LEU A 535 -19.70 -12.74 -19.40
C LEU A 535 -21.04 -12.22 -18.83
N ALA A 536 -21.97 -11.81 -19.70
CA ALA A 536 -23.31 -11.38 -19.30
C ALA A 536 -24.13 -12.52 -18.66
N ASP A 537 -23.94 -13.77 -19.10
CA ASP A 537 -24.57 -14.96 -18.53
C ASP A 537 -24.07 -15.30 -17.12
N ALA A 538 -22.77 -15.09 -16.87
CA ALA A 538 -22.19 -15.24 -15.54
C ALA A 538 -22.63 -14.10 -14.60
N GLU A 539 -22.56 -12.85 -15.05
CA GLU A 539 -22.98 -11.68 -14.25
C GLU A 539 -24.48 -11.71 -13.94
N ARG A 540 -25.35 -12.15 -14.87
CA ARG A 540 -26.78 -12.31 -14.62
C ARG A 540 -27.10 -13.27 -13.47
N ARG A 541 -26.24 -14.28 -13.23
CA ARG A 541 -26.38 -15.25 -12.12
C ARG A 541 -25.89 -14.70 -10.77
N ARG A 542 -25.10 -13.62 -10.77
CA ARG A 542 -24.54 -12.99 -9.55
C ARG A 542 -25.66 -12.55 -8.61
N GLY A 543 -25.64 -13.06 -7.38
CA GLY A 543 -26.60 -12.67 -6.33
C GLY A 543 -28.06 -13.09 -6.57
N GLN A 544 -28.34 -13.99 -7.52
CA GLN A 544 -29.63 -14.69 -7.61
C GLN A 544 -29.83 -15.62 -6.41
N VAL A 545 -28.79 -16.37 -6.05
CA VAL A 545 -28.70 -17.11 -4.78
C VAL A 545 -28.02 -16.22 -3.74
N ARG A 546 -28.52 -16.23 -2.51
CA ARG A 546 -27.99 -15.45 -1.38
C ARG A 546 -28.03 -16.28 -0.11
N ASP A 547 -26.92 -16.28 0.63
CA ASP A 547 -26.93 -16.71 2.02
C ASP A 547 -27.59 -15.61 2.86
N LEU A 548 -28.55 -15.99 3.71
CA LEU A 548 -29.25 -15.10 4.64
C LEU A 548 -28.84 -15.34 6.11
N GLY A 549 -27.86 -16.22 6.34
CA GLY A 549 -27.34 -16.58 7.64
C GLY A 549 -28.07 -17.76 8.31
N PRO A 550 -27.54 -18.24 9.46
CA PRO A 550 -28.08 -19.40 10.15
C PRO A 550 -29.46 -19.11 10.76
N VAL A 551 -30.41 -20.01 10.48
CA VAL A 551 -31.73 -20.05 11.10
C VAL A 551 -31.88 -21.30 11.95
N HIS A 552 -32.55 -21.17 13.09
CA HIS A 552 -33.03 -22.30 13.88
C HIS A 552 -34.38 -22.74 13.32
N LEU A 553 -34.48 -24.02 12.95
CA LEU A 553 -35.75 -24.64 12.63
C LEU A 553 -36.44 -25.08 13.93
N ILE A 554 -37.60 -24.51 14.22
CA ILE A 554 -38.44 -24.86 15.36
C ILE A 554 -39.64 -25.65 14.85
N GLU A 555 -39.85 -26.87 15.36
CA GLU A 555 -41.02 -27.69 15.07
C GLU A 555 -42.13 -27.44 16.10
N CYS A 556 -43.39 -27.47 15.65
CA CYS A 556 -44.59 -27.48 16.49
C CYS A 556 -45.25 -28.86 16.45
N ALA A 557 -45.83 -29.27 17.58
CA ALA A 557 -46.47 -30.57 17.73
C ALA A 557 -47.57 -30.84 16.67
N ASP A 558 -48.21 -29.81 16.14
CA ASP A 558 -49.31 -29.87 15.19
C ASP A 558 -49.46 -28.57 14.39
N ALA A 559 -50.23 -28.62 13.29
CA ALA A 559 -50.44 -27.49 12.39
C ALA A 559 -51.30 -26.36 12.99
N SER A 560 -52.16 -26.66 13.97
CA SER A 560 -52.97 -25.69 14.72
C SER A 560 -52.13 -24.87 15.69
N THR A 561 -51.22 -25.50 16.44
CA THR A 561 -50.20 -24.83 17.27
C THR A 561 -49.35 -23.88 16.41
N ALA A 562 -48.88 -24.34 15.25
CA ALA A 562 -48.13 -23.48 14.32
C ALA A 562 -48.99 -22.34 13.74
N ALA A 563 -50.29 -22.56 13.49
CA ALA A 563 -51.20 -21.49 13.04
C ALA A 563 -51.43 -20.43 14.13
N LEU A 564 -51.64 -20.85 15.38
CA LEU A 564 -51.83 -19.96 16.53
C LEU A 564 -50.57 -19.12 16.81
N LEU A 565 -49.39 -19.73 16.79
CA LEU A 565 -48.12 -19.01 16.91
C LEU A 565 -47.84 -18.07 15.72
N THR A 566 -48.38 -18.37 14.52
CA THR A 566 -48.30 -17.47 13.35
C THR A 566 -49.24 -16.26 13.47
N ALA A 567 -50.35 -16.39 14.20
CA ALA A 567 -51.30 -15.30 14.43
C ALA A 567 -50.76 -14.25 15.42
N ASP A 568 -49.87 -14.64 16.34
CA ASP A 568 -49.24 -13.69 17.27
C ASP A 568 -48.36 -12.66 16.53
N ARG A 569 -48.64 -11.38 16.78
CA ARG A 569 -47.96 -10.26 16.11
C ARG A 569 -46.48 -10.13 16.50
N GLY A 570 -46.08 -10.60 17.69
CA GLY A 570 -44.68 -10.65 18.12
C GLY A 570 -43.91 -11.70 17.32
N ILE A 571 -44.35 -12.95 17.42
CA ILE A 571 -43.74 -14.11 16.75
C ILE A 571 -43.63 -13.90 15.23
N ARG A 572 -44.68 -13.36 14.59
CA ARG A 572 -44.70 -13.08 13.14
C ARG A 572 -43.66 -12.05 12.66
N THR A 573 -43.02 -11.29 13.57
CA THR A 573 -41.87 -10.40 13.24
C THR A 573 -40.51 -11.04 13.53
N LEU A 574 -40.51 -12.16 14.25
CA LEU A 574 -39.33 -12.87 14.74
C LEU A 574 -39.01 -14.12 13.93
N ALA A 575 -40.01 -14.71 13.26
CA ALA A 575 -39.88 -15.96 12.51
C ALA A 575 -40.65 -15.96 11.19
N THR A 576 -40.26 -16.85 10.28
CA THR A 576 -40.98 -17.18 9.05
C THR A 576 -41.49 -18.61 9.14
N ARG A 577 -42.80 -18.84 8.94
CA ARG A 577 -43.38 -20.19 8.92
C ARG A 577 -42.87 -20.95 7.68
N ILE A 578 -42.47 -22.20 7.85
CA ILE A 578 -42.04 -23.11 6.77
C ILE A 578 -42.94 -24.35 6.81
N GLY A 579 -43.73 -24.53 5.76
CA GLY A 579 -44.76 -25.57 5.72
C GLY A 579 -45.77 -25.44 6.86
N GLU A 580 -46.38 -26.57 7.24
CA GLU A 580 -47.48 -26.56 8.21
C GLU A 580 -47.01 -26.52 9.66
N ARG A 581 -45.90 -27.19 10.00
CA ARG A 581 -45.45 -27.39 11.39
C ARG A 581 -44.25 -26.55 11.84
N HIS A 582 -43.51 -25.90 10.94
CA HIS A 582 -42.19 -25.36 11.30
C HIS A 582 -42.09 -23.83 11.21
N PHE A 583 -41.12 -23.29 11.95
CA PHE A 583 -40.67 -21.90 11.86
C PHE A 583 -39.16 -21.84 11.66
N ALA A 584 -38.70 -21.02 10.71
CA ALA A 584 -37.32 -20.56 10.67
C ALA A 584 -37.17 -19.29 11.50
N VAL A 585 -36.28 -19.33 12.50
CA VAL A 585 -35.99 -18.23 13.42
C VAL A 585 -34.52 -17.82 13.25
N PRO A 586 -34.21 -16.61 12.78
CA PRO A 586 -32.83 -16.11 12.72
C PRO A 586 -32.14 -16.17 14.09
N ALA A 587 -30.84 -16.52 14.11
CA ALA A 587 -30.10 -16.79 15.34
C ALA A 587 -30.05 -15.60 16.32
N ASP A 588 -30.05 -14.36 15.82
CA ASP A 588 -30.16 -13.13 16.61
C ASP A 588 -31.53 -12.96 17.27
N LYS A 589 -32.59 -13.49 16.66
CA LYS A 589 -33.99 -13.37 17.12
C LYS A 589 -34.44 -14.52 18.01
N LEU A 590 -33.71 -15.64 18.09
CA LEU A 590 -34.10 -16.84 18.84
C LEU A 590 -34.49 -16.56 20.30
N ALA A 591 -33.74 -15.70 21.00
CA ALA A 591 -34.02 -15.36 22.40
C ALA A 591 -35.34 -14.59 22.57
N ALA A 592 -35.69 -13.72 21.61
CA ALA A 592 -36.96 -13.02 21.59
C ALA A 592 -38.11 -13.97 21.23
N PHE A 593 -37.89 -14.88 20.27
CA PHE A 593 -38.88 -15.90 19.87
C PHE A 593 -39.22 -16.83 21.04
N ARG A 594 -38.22 -17.38 21.75
CA ARG A 594 -38.44 -18.21 22.96
C ARG A 594 -39.29 -17.47 24.00
N LYS A 595 -39.04 -16.19 24.24
CA LYS A 595 -39.84 -15.37 25.17
C LYS A 595 -41.28 -15.17 24.69
N ALA A 596 -41.49 -14.94 23.39
CA ALA A 596 -42.83 -14.77 22.81
C ALA A 596 -43.63 -16.08 22.82
N ALA A 597 -43.03 -17.20 22.43
CA ALA A 597 -43.62 -18.54 22.51
C ALA A 597 -44.02 -18.90 23.95
N LEU A 598 -43.14 -18.66 24.93
CA LEU A 598 -43.43 -18.86 26.35
C LEU A 598 -44.60 -17.97 26.84
N THR A 599 -44.73 -16.74 26.31
CA THR A 599 -45.86 -15.85 26.61
C THR A 599 -47.19 -16.37 26.03
N GLN A 600 -47.13 -17.09 24.90
CA GLN A 600 -48.26 -17.80 24.31
C GLN A 600 -48.50 -19.20 24.95
N GLY A 601 -47.77 -19.57 26.02
CA GLY A 601 -47.92 -20.84 26.73
C GLY A 601 -47.05 -22.00 26.23
N TYR A 602 -46.20 -21.78 25.22
CA TYR A 602 -45.38 -22.82 24.59
C TYR A 602 -43.90 -22.70 25.01
N PRO A 603 -43.43 -23.46 26.02
CA PRO A 603 -42.03 -23.41 26.44
C PRO A 603 -41.11 -24.06 25.41
N LEU A 604 -40.19 -23.27 24.84
CA LEU A 604 -39.13 -23.75 23.96
C LEU A 604 -37.78 -23.64 24.69
N PRO A 605 -37.14 -24.76 25.09
CA PRO A 605 -35.82 -24.76 25.74
C PRO A 605 -34.72 -24.22 24.82
#